data_AF-A0AA97EFG1-F1
#
_entry.id   AF-A0AA97EFG1-F1
#
_cell.length_a   1.000
_cell.length_b   1.000
_cell.length_c   1.000
_cell.angle_alpha   90.00
_cell.angle_beta   90.00
_cell.angle_gamma   90.00
#
_symmetry.space_group_name_H-M   'P 1'
#
loop_
_entity.id
_entity.type
_entity.pdbx_description
1 polymer ?
#
loop_
_entity_poly.entity_id
_entity_poly.type
_entity_poly.pdbx_seq_one_letter_code
_entity_poly.pdbx_strand_id
1 'polypeptide(L)'
;MAIDAIAQLALTQKAQNVFGGDNTFLSFPLTPLQYTQADLSFVQNFNVSRLKEFSLLVNLIPAGQAWQPVEARYLWDVYKNVLGGHDTELAQSTRTDQEDVQYQRAVQFLSVSGTDGWPEPSPAVKAYNQFRDQWFVLQEHYNSAKITGETTTDLTLKEHWLKVEEPQLRQQLRNLENRWLNEGFKQEVEQSQEIRSRLGAKNPYKTWGEWNSKIDPNINVLTDTDGVEFYPSSFSPMNALESGSWQTFNLTRDEVNLMVKTAPAELRSRLAAELQTSDIESISLEFSSAAIVRTWLDSDLFKARFWRFIDRSRQLSNGNTPPAGQCPAYVSAVVFARNITVKRRVQAPAPIPPTTSNPSSPVKPVVIGPRRPKLNSLIDPTDFPKGKDVLNRPPVMMQVASSPVTSLDLAYPILTQTTQPNLASVNLTQTAATQPFRANLPQSTTAQSLKVNSLTPAQIRPIQAIEPTTLPLKKPLQPVDRQPGLSQAVASKAFLRLQQEAVMRPTLPQTPQVPQQPSQMTTASTEAHQIYILAFICKPVPLSPNPDAALQW
;
A
#
# COMPACT_ATOMS: atom_id res chain seq x y z
N MET A 1 -3.63 -3.09 -25.33
CA MET A 1 -2.51 -2.24 -25.79
C MET A 1 -1.31 -2.54 -24.91
N ALA A 2 -0.17 -2.96 -25.46
CA ALA A 2 1.05 -3.13 -24.67
C ALA A 2 1.63 -1.73 -24.37
N ILE A 3 1.85 -1.42 -23.11
CA ILE A 3 2.56 -0.20 -22.70
C ILE A 3 4.02 -0.36 -23.17
N ASP A 4 4.58 0.71 -23.71
CA ASP A 4 5.99 0.74 -24.12
C ASP A 4 6.92 0.40 -22.96
N ALA A 5 7.99 -0.34 -23.21
CA ALA A 5 8.88 -0.77 -22.15
C ALA A 5 9.62 0.40 -21.47
N ILE A 6 9.95 1.48 -22.21
CA ILE A 6 10.49 2.72 -21.64
C ILE A 6 9.43 3.43 -20.78
N ALA A 7 8.19 3.50 -21.28
CA ALA A 7 7.09 4.11 -20.53
C ALA A 7 6.84 3.34 -19.22
N GLN A 8 6.82 2.00 -19.28
CA GLN A 8 6.67 1.15 -18.11
C GLN A 8 7.82 1.35 -17.12
N LEU A 9 9.07 1.41 -17.59
CA LEU A 9 10.23 1.67 -16.72
C LEU A 9 10.16 3.05 -16.06
N ALA A 10 9.80 4.10 -16.81
CA ALA A 10 9.66 5.45 -16.27
C ALA A 10 8.55 5.54 -15.22
N LEU A 11 7.38 4.92 -15.49
CA LEU A 11 6.27 4.83 -14.55
C LEU A 11 6.66 4.02 -13.30
N THR A 12 7.37 2.92 -13.48
CA THR A 12 7.89 2.08 -12.40
C THR A 12 8.78 2.89 -11.48
N GLN A 13 9.74 3.64 -12.03
CA GLN A 13 10.65 4.46 -11.23
C GLN A 13 9.93 5.63 -10.54
N LYS A 14 9.00 6.31 -11.22
CA LYS A 14 8.20 7.37 -10.59
C LYS A 14 7.37 6.80 -9.44
N ALA A 15 6.74 5.64 -9.63
CA ALA A 15 5.98 4.96 -8.59
C ALA A 15 6.88 4.57 -7.40
N GLN A 16 8.10 4.06 -7.63
CA GLN A 16 9.05 3.78 -6.54
C GLN A 16 9.36 5.03 -5.71
N ASN A 17 9.55 6.18 -6.36
CA ASN A 17 9.85 7.43 -5.67
C ASN A 17 8.63 7.99 -4.91
N VAL A 18 7.41 7.70 -5.34
CA VAL A 18 6.17 8.22 -4.72
C VAL A 18 5.70 7.32 -3.56
N PHE A 19 5.65 6.01 -3.77
CA PHE A 19 5.07 5.04 -2.84
C PHE A 19 6.11 4.24 -2.04
N GLY A 20 7.39 4.34 -2.37
CA GLY A 20 8.46 3.70 -1.62
C GLY A 20 8.61 4.32 -0.24
N GLY A 21 8.97 3.50 0.76
CA GLY A 21 9.25 3.95 2.11
C GLY A 21 10.35 3.11 2.75
N ASP A 22 10.84 3.53 3.93
CA ASP A 22 12.00 2.91 4.59
C ASP A 22 11.84 1.41 4.87
N ASN A 23 10.59 0.96 5.04
CA ASN A 23 10.24 -0.43 5.36
C ASN A 23 9.29 -1.04 4.31
N THR A 24 9.31 -0.55 3.08
CA THR A 24 8.53 -1.12 1.97
C THR A 24 9.33 -1.09 0.68
N PHE A 25 9.00 -1.98 -0.24
CA PHE A 25 9.47 -1.89 -1.62
C PHE A 25 8.30 -2.13 -2.57
N LEU A 26 8.43 -1.69 -3.81
CA LEU A 26 7.41 -1.95 -4.82
C LEU A 26 7.78 -3.17 -5.65
N SER A 27 6.78 -4.00 -5.89
CA SER A 27 6.81 -5.15 -6.79
C SER A 27 5.87 -4.87 -7.97
N PHE A 28 6.40 -4.93 -9.19
CA PHE A 28 5.70 -4.56 -10.42
C PHE A 28 5.35 -5.81 -11.21
N PRO A 29 4.05 -6.06 -11.50
CA PRO A 29 3.67 -7.17 -12.35
C PRO A 29 4.18 -6.94 -13.78
N LEU A 30 4.87 -7.93 -14.36
CA LEU A 30 5.35 -7.82 -15.74
C LEU A 30 4.23 -7.97 -16.77
N THR A 31 3.15 -8.65 -16.41
CA THR A 31 1.92 -8.75 -17.20
C THR A 31 0.89 -7.75 -16.70
N PRO A 32 0.31 -6.89 -17.55
CA PRO A 32 -0.75 -5.99 -17.13
C PRO A 32 -1.93 -6.74 -16.52
N LEU A 33 -2.31 -6.37 -15.30
CA LEU A 33 -3.46 -6.93 -14.60
C LEU A 33 -4.60 -5.92 -14.68
N GLN A 34 -5.69 -6.30 -15.35
CA GLN A 34 -6.78 -5.40 -15.72
C GLN A 34 -8.08 -5.80 -15.02
N TYR A 35 -8.75 -4.81 -14.48
CA TYR A 35 -10.02 -4.92 -13.78
C TYR A 35 -10.95 -3.78 -14.21
N THR A 36 -12.25 -4.00 -14.09
CA THR A 36 -13.22 -2.92 -14.01
C THR A 36 -13.45 -2.52 -12.55
N GLN A 37 -14.08 -1.37 -12.31
CA GLN A 37 -14.50 -1.00 -10.96
C GLN A 37 -15.45 -2.04 -10.34
N ALA A 38 -16.31 -2.67 -11.15
CA ALA A 38 -17.23 -3.71 -10.69
C ALA A 38 -16.49 -4.99 -10.26
N ASP A 39 -15.42 -5.38 -10.96
CA ASP A 39 -14.61 -6.55 -10.61
C ASP A 39 -13.93 -6.41 -9.24
N LEU A 40 -13.66 -5.17 -8.80
CA LEU A 40 -13.00 -4.86 -7.53
C LEU A 40 -14.00 -4.43 -6.43
N SER A 41 -15.31 -4.46 -6.69
CA SER A 41 -16.35 -4.12 -5.72
C SER A 41 -16.85 -5.36 -4.97
N PHE A 42 -16.06 -5.84 -4.01
CA PHE A 42 -16.32 -7.11 -3.33
C PHE A 42 -17.56 -7.11 -2.40
N VAL A 43 -18.07 -5.94 -2.02
CA VAL A 43 -19.25 -5.83 -1.13
C VAL A 43 -20.54 -5.58 -1.90
N GLN A 44 -20.53 -4.69 -2.88
CA GLN A 44 -21.76 -4.34 -3.62
C GLN A 44 -22.06 -5.36 -4.73
N ASN A 45 -21.02 -5.92 -5.36
CA ASN A 45 -21.12 -6.84 -6.48
C ASN A 45 -20.30 -8.10 -6.17
N PHE A 46 -20.75 -8.87 -5.17
CA PHE A 46 -20.01 -10.06 -4.74
C PHE A 46 -19.87 -11.07 -5.89
N ASN A 47 -18.65 -11.15 -6.44
CA ASN A 47 -18.26 -12.11 -7.47
C ASN A 47 -17.10 -12.96 -6.94
N VAL A 48 -17.40 -14.20 -6.56
CA VAL A 48 -16.42 -15.14 -5.97
C VAL A 48 -15.22 -15.36 -6.89
N SER A 49 -15.43 -15.43 -8.22
CA SER A 49 -14.34 -15.64 -9.16
C SER A 49 -13.35 -14.47 -9.16
N ARG A 50 -13.85 -13.22 -9.11
CA ARG A 50 -13.00 -12.02 -9.05
C ARG A 50 -12.33 -11.85 -7.70
N LEU A 51 -13.05 -12.14 -6.62
CA LEU A 51 -12.49 -12.16 -5.28
C LEU A 51 -11.38 -13.22 -5.17
N LYS A 52 -11.56 -14.43 -5.73
CA LYS A 52 -10.55 -15.48 -5.80
C LYS A 52 -9.31 -14.99 -6.54
N GLU A 53 -9.47 -14.48 -7.75
CA GLU A 53 -8.38 -13.99 -8.58
C GLU A 53 -7.55 -12.93 -7.84
N PHE A 54 -8.22 -11.91 -7.29
CA PHE A 54 -7.57 -10.87 -6.50
C PHE A 54 -6.89 -11.43 -5.24
N SER A 55 -7.54 -12.36 -4.54
CA SER A 55 -7.00 -12.97 -3.33
C SER A 55 -5.76 -13.82 -3.61
N LEU A 56 -5.75 -14.62 -4.67
CA LEU A 56 -4.58 -15.38 -5.10
C LEU A 56 -3.41 -14.44 -5.41
N LEU A 57 -3.70 -13.37 -6.14
CA LEU A 57 -2.71 -12.38 -6.54
C LEU A 57 -2.07 -11.68 -5.33
N VAL A 58 -2.86 -11.09 -4.44
CA VAL A 58 -2.30 -10.33 -3.30
C VAL A 58 -1.69 -11.22 -2.21
N ASN A 59 -1.95 -12.53 -2.23
CA ASN A 59 -1.32 -13.47 -1.29
C ASN A 59 -0.14 -14.21 -1.87
N LEU A 60 0.15 -14.03 -3.15
CA LEU A 60 1.34 -14.58 -3.75
C LEU A 60 2.59 -13.85 -3.21
N ILE A 61 3.58 -14.60 -2.76
CA ILE A 61 4.78 -14.04 -2.13
C ILE A 61 5.63 -13.34 -3.20
N PRO A 62 5.92 -12.03 -3.05
CA PRO A 62 6.68 -11.28 -4.04
C PRO A 62 8.15 -11.74 -4.07
N ALA A 63 8.71 -11.84 -5.27
CA ALA A 63 10.07 -12.36 -5.53
C ALA A 63 11.06 -11.28 -6.03
N GLY A 64 10.85 -10.02 -5.65
CA GLY A 64 11.70 -8.88 -6.06
C GLY A 64 10.90 -7.70 -6.59
N GLN A 65 11.58 -6.75 -7.24
CA GLN A 65 10.94 -5.57 -7.81
C GLN A 65 10.20 -5.87 -9.12
N ALA A 66 10.73 -6.77 -9.95
CA ALA A 66 10.07 -7.23 -11.16
C ALA A 66 9.46 -8.60 -10.92
N TRP A 67 8.14 -8.66 -10.92
CA TRP A 67 7.42 -9.83 -10.43
C TRP A 67 6.60 -10.50 -11.53
N GLN A 68 6.78 -11.81 -11.64
CA GLN A 68 5.92 -12.67 -12.43
C GLN A 68 5.24 -13.63 -11.47
N PRO A 69 3.90 -13.74 -11.53
CA PRO A 69 3.15 -14.61 -10.63
C PRO A 69 3.22 -16.08 -11.09
N VAL A 70 4.42 -16.65 -11.22
CA VAL A 70 4.64 -18.02 -11.74
C VAL A 70 4.79 -19.07 -10.64
N GLU A 71 5.33 -18.68 -9.49
CA GLU A 71 5.54 -19.61 -8.38
C GLU A 71 4.31 -19.60 -7.47
N ALA A 72 3.61 -20.72 -7.33
CA ALA A 72 2.44 -20.88 -6.47
C ALA A 72 2.83 -20.99 -4.97
N ARG A 73 3.46 -19.95 -4.42
CA ARG A 73 3.73 -19.84 -2.98
C ARG A 73 2.86 -18.74 -2.37
N TYR A 74 1.82 -19.16 -1.64
CA TYR A 74 0.89 -18.24 -1.01
C TYR A 74 1.23 -17.99 0.46
N LEU A 75 0.94 -16.78 0.90
CA LEU A 75 1.15 -16.32 2.26
C LEU A 75 0.39 -17.16 3.29
N TRP A 76 -0.84 -17.60 2.97
CA TRP A 76 -1.62 -18.46 3.85
C TRP A 76 -1.01 -19.85 4.02
N ASP A 77 -0.30 -20.39 3.02
CA ASP A 77 0.35 -21.69 3.15
C ASP A 77 1.57 -21.59 4.07
N VAL A 78 2.33 -20.51 3.98
CA VAL A 78 3.39 -20.19 4.94
C VAL A 78 2.81 -20.02 6.34
N TYR A 79 1.72 -19.26 6.48
CA TYR A 79 1.10 -18.98 7.77
C TYR A 79 0.53 -20.26 8.42
N LYS A 80 -0.20 -21.09 7.67
CA LYS A 80 -0.67 -22.41 8.11
C LYS A 80 0.49 -23.32 8.51
N ASN A 81 1.56 -23.37 7.71
CA ASN A 81 2.69 -24.22 7.99
C ASN A 81 3.39 -23.83 9.30
N VAL A 82 3.53 -22.52 9.56
CA VAL A 82 4.09 -22.03 10.83
C VAL A 82 3.18 -22.39 12.00
N LEU A 83 1.87 -22.11 11.89
CA LEU A 83 0.90 -22.29 12.97
C LEU A 83 0.51 -23.76 13.24
N GLY A 84 0.62 -24.64 12.24
CA GLY A 84 0.22 -26.05 12.31
C GLY A 84 1.01 -26.88 13.32
N GLY A 85 2.06 -26.33 13.93
CA GLY A 85 2.66 -26.84 15.16
C GLY A 85 3.56 -28.07 15.01
N HIS A 86 3.55 -28.79 13.89
CA HIS A 86 4.37 -29.99 13.71
C HIS A 86 5.89 -29.70 13.75
N ASP A 87 6.30 -28.53 13.27
CA ASP A 87 7.71 -28.13 13.20
C ASP A 87 8.03 -26.89 14.06
N THR A 88 7.11 -26.48 14.94
CA THR A 88 7.23 -25.22 15.70
C THR A 88 7.26 -25.46 17.20
N GLU A 89 8.21 -24.84 17.88
CA GLU A 89 8.38 -24.84 19.32
C GLU A 89 8.04 -23.45 19.88
N LEU A 90 7.27 -23.40 20.96
CA LEU A 90 6.88 -22.17 21.65
C LEU A 90 7.62 -22.04 22.97
N ALA A 91 8.07 -20.83 23.28
CA ALA A 91 8.64 -20.52 24.58
C ALA A 91 7.63 -20.72 25.72
N GLN A 92 8.14 -21.04 26.90
CA GLN A 92 7.40 -21.11 28.15
C GLN A 92 7.48 -19.75 28.84
N SER A 93 6.36 -19.04 28.87
CA SER A 93 6.21 -17.79 29.61
C SER A 93 4.75 -17.62 30.01
N THR A 94 4.55 -16.98 31.17
CA THR A 94 3.23 -16.58 31.65
C THR A 94 3.26 -15.11 32.04
N ARG A 95 2.16 -14.41 31.75
CA ARG A 95 1.92 -13.06 32.27
C ARG A 95 1.62 -13.13 33.77
N THR A 96 2.08 -12.12 34.50
CA THR A 96 1.58 -11.84 35.85
C THR A 96 0.13 -11.34 35.80
N ASP A 97 -0.61 -11.39 36.91
CA ASP A 97 -1.99 -10.89 36.97
C ASP A 97 -2.09 -9.40 36.58
N GLN A 98 -1.12 -8.58 37.01
CA GLN A 98 -1.06 -7.17 36.66
C GLN A 98 -0.87 -6.96 35.15
N GLU A 99 -0.03 -7.78 34.51
CA GLU A 99 0.17 -7.74 33.06
C GLU A 99 -1.04 -8.26 32.30
N ASP A 100 -1.76 -9.27 32.82
CA ASP A 100 -3.01 -9.70 32.20
C ASP A 100 -4.05 -8.58 32.22
N VAL A 101 -4.22 -7.87 33.35
CA VAL A 101 -5.11 -6.70 33.43
C VAL A 101 -4.69 -5.61 32.43
N GLN A 102 -3.40 -5.33 32.27
CA GLN A 102 -2.91 -4.37 31.26
C GLN A 102 -3.20 -4.81 29.83
N TYR A 103 -2.98 -6.10 29.53
CA TYR A 103 -3.30 -6.68 28.23
C TYR A 103 -4.79 -6.59 27.92
N GLN A 104 -5.67 -6.98 28.86
CA GLN A 104 -7.11 -6.91 28.67
C GLN A 104 -7.59 -5.48 28.42
N ARG A 105 -7.06 -4.50 29.15
CA ARG A 105 -7.37 -3.07 28.91
C ARG A 105 -6.96 -2.63 27.50
N ALA A 106 -5.77 -3.03 27.04
CA ALA A 106 -5.33 -2.72 25.67
C ALA A 106 -6.23 -3.38 24.62
N VAL A 107 -6.62 -4.65 24.81
CA VAL A 107 -7.53 -5.36 23.89
C VAL A 107 -8.91 -4.69 23.84
N GLN A 108 -9.47 -4.31 24.99
CA GLN A 108 -10.76 -3.60 25.08
C GLN A 108 -10.71 -2.19 24.48
N PHE A 109 -9.54 -1.52 24.54
CA PHE A 109 -9.36 -0.24 23.86
C PHE A 109 -9.31 -0.41 22.34
N LEU A 110 -8.67 -1.47 21.85
CA LEU A 110 -8.51 -1.73 20.42
C LEU A 110 -9.76 -2.32 19.76
N SER A 111 -10.58 -3.04 20.52
CA SER A 111 -11.72 -3.76 19.98
C SER A 111 -12.95 -3.73 20.88
N VAL A 112 -14.12 -3.78 20.27
CA VAL A 112 -15.42 -3.92 20.93
C VAL A 112 -16.12 -5.17 20.40
N SER A 113 -17.02 -5.75 21.17
CA SER A 113 -17.86 -6.84 20.67
C SER A 113 -18.89 -6.29 19.68
N GLY A 114 -18.87 -6.80 18.45
CA GLY A 114 -19.87 -6.55 17.42
C GLY A 114 -21.22 -7.16 17.80
N THR A 115 -22.25 -6.85 17.01
CA THR A 115 -23.62 -7.37 17.21
C THR A 115 -23.72 -8.89 17.05
N ASP A 116 -22.78 -9.47 16.32
CA ASP A 116 -22.60 -10.90 16.06
C ASP A 116 -21.66 -11.59 17.07
N GLY A 117 -21.15 -10.83 18.06
CA GLY A 117 -20.18 -11.31 19.04
C GLY A 117 -18.73 -11.34 18.55
N TRP A 118 -18.47 -11.03 17.27
CA TRP A 118 -17.11 -10.96 16.74
C TRP A 118 -16.44 -9.64 17.15
N PRO A 119 -15.11 -9.62 17.37
CA PRO A 119 -14.42 -8.39 17.73
C PRO A 119 -14.38 -7.43 16.52
N GLU A 120 -14.93 -6.25 16.70
CA GLU A 120 -14.82 -5.14 15.76
C GLU A 120 -13.77 -4.11 16.24
N PRO A 121 -13.15 -3.35 15.32
CA PRO A 121 -12.35 -2.19 15.70
C PRO A 121 -13.17 -1.21 16.57
N SER A 122 -12.59 -0.76 17.69
CA SER A 122 -13.22 0.27 18.53
C SER A 122 -13.42 1.59 17.77
N PRO A 123 -14.29 2.50 18.22
CA PRO A 123 -14.42 3.83 17.62
C PRO A 123 -13.09 4.59 17.51
N ALA A 124 -12.20 4.45 18.51
CA ALA A 124 -10.87 5.05 18.49
C ALA A 124 -10.00 4.46 17.35
N VAL A 125 -10.02 3.13 17.16
CA VAL A 125 -9.29 2.49 16.06
C VAL A 125 -9.89 2.84 14.68
N LYS A 126 -11.22 2.98 14.58
CA LYS A 126 -11.89 3.45 13.36
C LYS A 126 -11.43 4.88 13.01
N ALA A 127 -11.39 5.79 13.98
CA ALA A 127 -10.87 7.16 13.80
C ALA A 127 -9.38 7.17 13.44
N TYR A 128 -8.56 6.39 14.13
CA TYR A 128 -7.14 6.21 13.84
C TYR A 128 -6.91 5.79 12.38
N ASN A 129 -7.61 4.76 11.91
CA ASN A 129 -7.47 4.26 10.54
C ASN A 129 -7.92 5.32 9.53
N GLN A 130 -9.00 6.05 9.79
CA GLN A 130 -9.47 7.12 8.92
C GLN A 130 -8.42 8.24 8.74
N PHE A 131 -7.80 8.70 9.84
CA PHE A 131 -6.75 9.72 9.78
C PHE A 131 -5.46 9.20 9.15
N ARG A 132 -5.08 7.96 9.44
CA ARG A 132 -3.95 7.28 8.81
C ARG A 132 -4.10 7.24 7.29
N ASP A 133 -5.28 6.83 6.82
CA ASP A 133 -5.55 6.69 5.38
C ASP A 133 -5.54 8.07 4.69
N GLN A 134 -6.12 9.11 5.31
CA GLN A 134 -6.01 10.49 4.82
C GLN A 134 -4.56 10.99 4.78
N TRP A 135 -3.77 10.65 5.79
CA TRP A 135 -2.38 11.06 5.88
C TRP A 135 -1.55 10.42 4.76
N PHE A 136 -1.75 9.13 4.47
CA PHE A 136 -1.08 8.46 3.36
C PHE A 136 -1.43 9.09 2.01
N VAL A 137 -2.72 9.35 1.74
CA VAL A 137 -3.16 10.01 0.50
C VAL A 137 -2.49 11.38 0.33
N LEU A 138 -2.43 12.19 1.39
CA LEU A 138 -1.79 13.50 1.34
C LEU A 138 -0.26 13.40 1.20
N GLN A 139 0.37 12.40 1.81
CA GLN A 139 1.80 12.14 1.70
C GLN A 139 2.19 11.71 0.26
N GLU A 140 1.38 10.86 -0.37
CA GLU A 140 1.56 10.46 -1.77
C GLU A 140 1.44 11.66 -2.71
N HIS A 141 0.45 12.53 -2.48
CA HIS A 141 0.30 13.78 -3.23
C HIS A 141 1.52 14.68 -3.06
N TYR A 142 1.99 14.86 -1.82
CA TYR A 142 3.21 15.63 -1.54
C TYR A 142 4.43 15.05 -2.25
N ASN A 143 4.64 13.73 -2.20
CA ASN A 143 5.78 13.08 -2.85
C ASN A 143 5.71 13.23 -4.38
N SER A 144 4.53 13.05 -4.96
CA SER A 144 4.30 13.23 -6.40
C SER A 144 4.63 14.66 -6.84
N ALA A 145 4.07 15.66 -6.16
CA ALA A 145 4.29 17.07 -6.44
C ALA A 145 5.76 17.47 -6.22
N LYS A 146 6.40 16.96 -5.17
CA LYS A 146 7.82 17.18 -4.88
C LYS A 146 8.71 16.72 -6.01
N ILE A 147 8.53 15.49 -6.49
CA ILE A 147 9.34 14.99 -7.60
C ILE A 147 9.15 15.91 -8.81
N THR A 148 7.90 16.22 -9.19
CA THR A 148 7.61 17.08 -10.34
C THR A 148 8.23 18.48 -10.20
N GLY A 149 8.10 19.11 -9.03
CA GLY A 149 8.65 20.44 -8.75
C GLY A 149 10.18 20.47 -8.66
N GLU A 150 10.82 19.39 -8.22
CA GLU A 150 12.29 19.28 -8.14
C GLU A 150 12.92 18.93 -9.50
N THR A 151 12.23 18.15 -10.34
CA THR A 151 12.75 17.66 -11.63
C THR A 151 12.36 18.52 -12.83
N THR A 152 11.40 19.44 -12.70
CA THR A 152 11.02 20.35 -13.79
C THR A 152 12.18 21.27 -14.22
N THR A 153 12.31 21.47 -15.53
CA THR A 153 13.25 22.42 -16.14
C THR A 153 12.66 23.83 -16.28
N ASP A 154 11.34 23.97 -16.09
CA ASP A 154 10.67 25.28 -16.09
C ASP A 154 10.94 26.02 -14.77
N LEU A 155 11.70 27.12 -14.86
CA LEU A 155 12.04 27.95 -13.70
C LEU A 155 10.81 28.53 -13.00
N THR A 156 9.73 28.83 -13.73
CA THR A 156 8.50 29.38 -13.15
C THR A 156 7.79 28.34 -12.30
N LEU A 157 7.66 27.11 -12.81
CA LEU A 157 7.08 25.99 -12.06
C LEU A 157 7.94 25.64 -10.85
N LYS A 158 9.26 25.64 -11.00
CA LYS A 158 10.20 25.38 -9.90
C LYS A 158 10.09 26.44 -8.79
N GLU A 159 10.00 27.71 -9.15
CA GLU A 159 9.79 28.78 -8.18
C GLU A 159 8.41 28.70 -7.52
N HIS A 160 7.36 28.34 -8.27
CA HIS A 160 6.02 28.14 -7.72
C HIS A 160 5.99 26.99 -6.70
N TRP A 161 6.61 25.86 -7.03
CA TRP A 161 6.77 24.74 -6.12
C TRP A 161 7.44 25.17 -4.81
N LEU A 162 8.60 25.81 -4.88
CA LEU A 162 9.39 26.21 -3.71
C LEU A 162 8.70 27.26 -2.84
N LYS A 163 8.03 28.25 -3.45
CA LYS A 163 7.48 29.41 -2.73
C LYS A 163 6.03 29.21 -2.29
N VAL A 164 5.26 28.35 -2.95
CA VAL A 164 3.81 28.25 -2.76
C VAL A 164 3.39 26.82 -2.38
N GLU A 165 3.60 25.86 -3.28
CA GLU A 165 3.01 24.52 -3.12
C GLU A 165 3.68 23.72 -2.00
N GLU A 166 5.02 23.68 -1.95
CA GLU A 166 5.74 22.89 -0.94
C GLU A 166 5.41 23.34 0.50
N PRO A 167 5.49 24.65 0.85
CA PRO A 167 5.12 25.10 2.19
C PRO A 167 3.67 24.80 2.54
N GLN A 168 2.75 24.94 1.57
CA GLN A 168 1.33 24.66 1.77
C GLN A 168 1.07 23.17 2.06
N LEU A 169 1.60 22.26 1.23
CA LEU A 169 1.43 20.82 1.44
C LEU A 169 2.08 20.35 2.74
N ARG A 170 3.26 20.87 3.08
CA ARG A 170 3.90 20.60 4.38
C ARG A 170 3.06 21.09 5.55
N GLN A 171 2.42 22.26 5.43
CA GLN A 171 1.51 22.76 6.47
C GLN A 171 0.26 21.88 6.58
N GLN A 172 -0.30 21.43 5.47
CA GLN A 172 -1.44 20.50 5.47
C GLN A 172 -1.09 19.17 6.15
N LEU A 173 0.08 18.60 5.85
CA LEU A 173 0.57 17.38 6.50
C LEU A 173 0.71 17.56 8.01
N ARG A 174 1.33 18.66 8.47
CA ARG A 174 1.43 18.97 9.92
C ARG A 174 0.07 19.13 10.57
N ASN A 175 -0.86 19.83 9.91
CA ASN A 175 -2.21 20.01 10.44
C ASN A 175 -2.94 18.66 10.57
N LEU A 176 -2.83 17.82 9.55
CA LEU A 176 -3.46 16.50 9.55
C LEU A 176 -2.84 15.57 10.59
N GLU A 177 -1.52 15.61 10.77
CA GLU A 177 -0.81 14.85 11.81
C GLU A 177 -1.23 15.31 13.21
N ASN A 178 -1.34 16.62 13.45
CA ASN A 178 -1.87 17.14 14.72
C ASN A 178 -3.31 16.70 14.97
N ARG A 179 -4.16 16.64 13.94
CA ARG A 179 -5.52 16.12 14.07
C ARG A 179 -5.54 14.62 14.30
N TRP A 180 -4.69 13.85 13.62
CA TRP A 180 -4.55 12.42 13.88
C TRP A 180 -4.12 12.16 15.34
N LEU A 181 -3.21 12.97 15.86
CA LEU A 181 -2.77 12.90 17.24
C LEU A 181 -3.92 13.17 18.23
N ASN A 182 -4.67 14.25 18.03
CA ASN A 182 -5.67 14.72 19.01
C ASN A 182 -7.07 14.15 18.82
N GLU A 183 -7.52 13.98 17.57
CA GLU A 183 -8.87 13.49 17.20
C GLU A 183 -8.85 12.02 16.79
N GLY A 184 -7.71 11.53 16.29
CA GLY A 184 -7.55 10.16 15.79
C GLY A 184 -6.95 9.19 16.81
N PHE A 185 -6.71 9.61 18.06
CA PHE A 185 -6.19 8.77 19.15
C PHE A 185 -4.88 8.06 18.78
N LYS A 186 -4.00 8.73 18.01
CA LYS A 186 -2.77 8.12 17.47
C LYS A 186 -1.93 7.47 18.56
N GLN A 187 -1.63 8.22 19.63
CA GLN A 187 -0.78 7.74 20.71
C GLN A 187 -1.40 6.58 21.47
N GLU A 188 -2.68 6.66 21.81
CA GLU A 188 -3.36 5.66 22.63
C GLU A 188 -3.54 4.34 21.85
N VAL A 189 -3.83 4.42 20.55
CA VAL A 189 -3.93 3.23 19.69
C VAL A 189 -2.57 2.57 19.52
N GLU A 190 -1.52 3.35 19.17
CA GLU A 190 -0.17 2.81 19.01
C GLU A 190 0.38 2.23 20.32
N GLN A 191 0.18 2.90 21.45
CA GLN A 191 0.55 2.40 22.78
C GLN A 191 -0.20 1.10 23.13
N SER A 192 -1.51 1.03 22.85
CA SER A 192 -2.29 -0.18 23.12
C SER A 192 -1.86 -1.35 22.23
N GLN A 193 -1.52 -1.08 20.96
CA GLN A 193 -0.96 -2.09 20.06
C GLN A 193 0.40 -2.59 20.58
N GLU A 194 1.28 -1.69 21.02
CA GLU A 194 2.57 -2.06 21.61
C GLU A 194 2.39 -2.90 22.89
N ILE A 195 1.50 -2.50 23.80
CA ILE A 195 1.18 -3.26 25.02
C ILE A 195 0.65 -4.65 24.65
N ARG A 196 -0.29 -4.75 23.70
CA ARG A 196 -0.83 -6.03 23.23
C ARG A 196 0.27 -6.90 22.65
N SER A 197 1.14 -6.37 21.80
CA SER A 197 2.22 -7.13 21.16
C SER A 197 3.25 -7.62 22.20
N ARG A 198 3.73 -6.71 23.07
CA ARG A 198 4.72 -6.98 24.11
C ARG A 198 4.21 -7.98 25.17
N LEU A 199 2.98 -7.79 25.65
CA LEU A 199 2.41 -8.66 26.70
C LEU A 199 1.81 -9.95 26.11
N GLY A 200 1.34 -9.93 24.86
CA GLY A 200 0.96 -11.15 24.13
C GLY A 200 2.15 -12.11 24.02
N ALA A 201 3.34 -11.59 23.72
CA ALA A 201 4.57 -12.37 23.70
C ALA A 201 4.92 -13.07 25.03
N LYS A 202 4.37 -12.61 26.16
CA LYS A 202 4.57 -13.23 27.48
C LYS A 202 3.58 -14.36 27.78
N ASN A 203 2.61 -14.63 26.91
CA ASN A 203 1.79 -15.84 26.97
C ASN A 203 1.71 -16.49 25.57
N PRO A 204 2.81 -17.14 25.13
CA PRO A 204 2.96 -17.69 23.78
C PRO A 204 1.80 -18.58 23.36
N TYR A 205 1.40 -19.53 24.20
CA TYR A 205 0.32 -20.49 23.88
C TYR A 205 -1.02 -19.81 23.63
N LYS A 206 -1.39 -18.81 24.44
CA LYS A 206 -2.64 -18.07 24.24
C LYS A 206 -2.60 -17.24 22.97
N THR A 207 -1.53 -16.47 22.75
CA THR A 207 -1.39 -15.67 21.53
C THR A 207 -1.32 -16.54 20.27
N TRP A 208 -0.63 -17.69 20.34
CA TRP A 208 -0.61 -18.68 19.26
C TRP A 208 -2.00 -19.24 18.96
N GLY A 209 -2.77 -19.58 20.00
CA GLY A 209 -4.16 -20.02 19.87
C GLY A 209 -5.05 -18.97 19.21
N GLU A 210 -4.90 -17.69 19.60
CA GLU A 210 -5.61 -16.56 18.99
C GLU A 210 -5.26 -16.37 17.52
N TRP A 211 -4.01 -16.60 17.12
CA TRP A 211 -3.60 -16.55 15.70
C TRP A 211 -4.11 -17.75 14.92
N ASN A 212 -4.06 -18.94 15.51
CA ASN A 212 -4.54 -20.17 14.90
C ASN A 212 -6.06 -20.13 14.67
N SER A 213 -6.83 -19.54 15.60
CA SER A 213 -8.28 -19.38 15.43
C SER A 213 -8.68 -18.42 14.31
N LYS A 214 -7.76 -17.55 13.84
CA LYS A 214 -8.02 -16.65 12.71
C LYS A 214 -7.87 -17.31 11.35
N ILE A 215 -7.21 -18.48 11.26
CA ILE A 215 -7.00 -19.19 10.00
C ILE A 215 -7.77 -20.52 9.95
N ASP A 216 -8.92 -20.58 10.63
CA ASP A 216 -9.76 -21.77 10.62
C ASP A 216 -10.24 -22.05 9.18
N PRO A 217 -9.87 -23.21 8.59
CA PRO A 217 -10.26 -23.52 7.22
C PRO A 217 -11.77 -23.62 7.05
N ASN A 218 -12.54 -23.90 8.10
CA ASN A 218 -13.99 -24.00 8.02
C ASN A 218 -14.71 -22.64 8.01
N ILE A 219 -14.03 -21.57 8.43
CA ILE A 219 -14.60 -20.23 8.57
C ILE A 219 -13.99 -19.28 7.54
N ASN A 220 -12.69 -19.39 7.30
CA ASN A 220 -11.90 -18.40 6.58
C ASN A 220 -11.56 -18.79 5.14
N VAL A 221 -11.95 -19.99 4.69
CA VAL A 221 -11.74 -20.43 3.31
C VAL A 221 -13.03 -20.27 2.53
N LEU A 222 -12.92 -19.71 1.33
CA LEU A 222 -13.97 -19.77 0.32
C LEU A 222 -13.56 -20.79 -0.74
N THR A 223 -14.55 -21.54 -1.22
CA THR A 223 -14.38 -22.45 -2.36
C THR A 223 -15.12 -21.87 -3.55
N ASP A 224 -14.46 -21.79 -4.70
CA ASP A 224 -15.12 -21.36 -5.92
C ASP A 224 -15.93 -22.50 -6.59
N THR A 225 -16.46 -22.23 -7.79
CA THR A 225 -17.23 -23.22 -8.56
C THR A 225 -16.39 -24.40 -9.06
N ASP A 226 -15.07 -24.24 -9.13
CA ASP A 226 -14.13 -25.26 -9.61
C ASP A 226 -13.57 -26.11 -8.45
N GLY A 227 -14.00 -25.85 -7.21
CA GLY A 227 -13.51 -26.52 -6.01
C GLY A 227 -12.17 -25.99 -5.50
N VAL A 228 -11.70 -24.84 -6.00
CA VAL A 228 -10.45 -24.21 -5.58
C VAL A 228 -10.70 -23.40 -4.32
N GLU A 229 -10.06 -23.84 -3.24
CA GLU A 229 -10.03 -23.14 -1.96
C GLU A 229 -9.10 -21.92 -2.01
N PHE A 230 -9.55 -20.80 -1.44
CA PHE A 230 -8.73 -19.61 -1.26
C PHE A 230 -9.11 -18.83 0.00
N TYR A 231 -8.16 -18.07 0.54
CA TYR A 231 -8.40 -17.19 1.67
C TYR A 231 -8.75 -15.77 1.17
N PRO A 232 -10.00 -15.30 1.38
CA PRO A 232 -10.46 -14.03 0.84
C PRO A 232 -9.61 -12.88 1.39
N SER A 233 -9.25 -11.96 0.52
CA SER A 233 -8.51 -10.74 0.83
C SER A 233 -9.15 -9.56 0.11
N SER A 234 -9.20 -8.42 0.78
CA SER A 234 -9.79 -7.19 0.24
C SER A 234 -8.81 -6.02 0.40
N PHE A 235 -9.29 -4.80 0.21
CA PHE A 235 -8.48 -3.60 0.41
C PHE A 235 -9.27 -2.51 1.13
N SER A 236 -8.54 -1.59 1.77
CA SER A 236 -9.06 -0.43 2.49
C SER A 236 -8.22 0.81 2.14
N PRO A 237 -8.84 1.98 1.95
CA PRO A 237 -10.28 2.22 2.08
C PRO A 237 -11.07 1.68 0.87
N MET A 238 -12.34 1.34 1.08
CA MET A 238 -13.20 0.80 0.01
C MET A 238 -13.49 1.83 -1.09
N ASN A 239 -13.41 3.12 -0.76
CA ASN A 239 -13.59 4.22 -1.71
C ASN A 239 -12.32 4.55 -2.51
N ALA A 240 -11.26 3.73 -2.43
CA ALA A 240 -10.03 3.94 -3.19
C ALA A 240 -10.29 4.00 -4.71
N LEU A 241 -11.39 3.43 -5.19
CA LEU A 241 -11.75 3.41 -6.61
C LEU A 241 -12.76 4.50 -7.02
N GLU A 242 -13.28 5.27 -6.07
CA GLU A 242 -14.22 6.36 -6.36
C GLU A 242 -13.51 7.55 -7.02
N SER A 243 -14.24 8.31 -7.85
CA SER A 243 -13.68 9.41 -8.65
C SER A 243 -12.89 10.45 -7.85
N GLY A 244 -13.21 10.68 -6.58
CA GLY A 244 -12.52 11.64 -5.71
C GLY A 244 -11.18 11.15 -5.12
N SER A 245 -10.87 9.86 -5.22
CA SER A 245 -9.66 9.26 -4.66
C SER A 245 -8.49 9.22 -5.65
N TRP A 246 -8.74 9.54 -6.92
CA TRP A 246 -7.73 9.46 -7.97
C TRP A 246 -6.86 10.71 -8.03
N GLN A 247 -5.55 10.50 -8.02
CA GLN A 247 -4.52 11.53 -8.19
C GLN A 247 -3.89 11.41 -9.57
N THR A 248 -3.32 12.49 -10.11
CA THR A 248 -2.73 12.49 -11.45
C THR A 248 -1.20 12.39 -11.39
N PHE A 249 -0.64 11.47 -12.17
CA PHE A 249 0.76 11.52 -12.59
C PHE A 249 0.86 12.14 -13.98
N ASN A 250 1.77 13.10 -14.12
CA ASN A 250 2.21 13.63 -15.40
C ASN A 250 3.73 13.55 -15.43
N LEU A 251 4.27 12.88 -16.45
CA LEU A 251 5.70 12.84 -16.73
C LEU A 251 5.94 13.52 -18.07
N THR A 252 6.74 14.57 -18.05
CA THR A 252 7.31 15.22 -19.24
C THR A 252 8.43 14.36 -19.85
N ARG A 253 8.87 14.67 -21.07
CA ARG A 253 10.02 13.99 -21.69
C ARG A 253 11.26 14.00 -20.80
N ASP A 254 11.59 15.15 -20.21
CA ASP A 254 12.78 15.30 -19.37
C ASP A 254 12.69 14.40 -18.14
N GLU A 255 11.51 14.32 -17.52
CA GLU A 255 11.24 13.41 -16.41
C GLU A 255 11.32 11.94 -16.86
N VAL A 256 10.74 11.57 -17.99
CA VAL A 256 10.84 10.20 -18.53
C VAL A 256 12.31 9.80 -18.71
N ASN A 257 13.12 10.67 -19.32
CA ASN A 257 14.54 10.42 -19.52
C ASN A 257 15.29 10.30 -18.18
N LEU A 258 14.98 11.16 -17.21
CA LEU A 258 15.56 11.11 -15.87
C LEU A 258 15.20 9.80 -15.16
N MET A 259 13.92 9.42 -15.16
CA MET A 259 13.42 8.20 -14.51
C MET A 259 14.05 6.95 -15.11
N VAL A 260 14.18 6.87 -16.44
CA VAL A 260 14.84 5.75 -17.12
C VAL A 260 16.32 5.68 -16.74
N LYS A 261 16.99 6.83 -16.64
CA LYS A 261 18.42 6.90 -16.28
C LYS A 261 18.67 6.51 -14.83
N THR A 262 17.80 6.90 -13.91
CA THR A 262 17.94 6.62 -12.47
C THR A 262 17.37 5.28 -12.05
N ALA A 263 16.69 4.57 -12.95
CA ALA A 263 16.09 3.28 -12.62
C ALA A 263 17.14 2.22 -12.18
N PRO A 264 16.82 1.40 -11.17
CA PRO A 264 17.65 0.28 -10.73
C PRO A 264 18.09 -0.61 -11.90
N ALA A 265 19.32 -1.12 -11.82
CA ALA A 265 19.88 -1.98 -12.87
C ALA A 265 19.03 -3.22 -13.15
N GLU A 266 18.43 -3.81 -12.11
CA GLU A 266 17.50 -4.95 -12.23
C GLU A 266 16.31 -4.61 -13.15
N LEU A 267 15.63 -3.49 -12.91
CA LEU A 267 14.50 -3.05 -13.72
C LEU A 267 14.91 -2.70 -15.15
N ARG A 268 16.04 -2.00 -15.32
CA ARG A 268 16.58 -1.69 -16.66
C ARG A 268 16.88 -2.95 -17.46
N SER A 269 17.48 -3.97 -16.83
CA SER A 269 17.80 -5.23 -17.51
C SER A 269 16.56 -5.98 -17.99
N ARG A 270 15.44 -5.87 -17.29
CA ARG A 270 14.20 -6.59 -17.63
C ARG A 270 13.27 -5.81 -18.55
N LEU A 271 13.23 -4.49 -18.43
CA LEU A 271 12.29 -3.64 -19.18
C LEU A 271 12.96 -2.86 -20.32
N ALA A 272 14.28 -2.66 -20.33
CA ALA A 272 14.92 -1.73 -21.25
C ALA A 272 16.26 -2.24 -21.81
N ALA A 273 16.40 -3.55 -22.02
CA ALA A 273 17.66 -4.18 -22.43
C ALA A 273 18.30 -3.59 -23.71
N GLU A 274 17.55 -2.91 -24.58
CA GLU A 274 18.02 -2.49 -25.91
C GLU A 274 17.62 -1.06 -26.35
N LEU A 275 17.06 -0.22 -25.48
CA LEU A 275 16.41 1.03 -25.90
C LEU A 275 17.28 2.26 -25.65
N GLN A 276 17.79 2.89 -26.72
CA GLN A 276 18.72 4.03 -26.65
C GLN A 276 18.06 5.42 -26.66
N THR A 277 16.85 5.58 -27.20
CA THR A 277 16.19 6.90 -27.28
C THR A 277 14.68 6.78 -27.16
N SER A 278 14.08 7.56 -26.25
CA SER A 278 12.63 7.63 -26.07
C SER A 278 12.01 8.68 -27.00
N ASP A 279 11.09 8.25 -27.88
CA ASP A 279 10.24 9.16 -28.68
C ASP A 279 9.07 9.73 -27.85
N ILE A 280 8.95 9.32 -26.59
CA ILE A 280 7.91 9.75 -25.67
C ILE A 280 8.07 11.25 -25.37
N GLU A 281 6.98 11.98 -25.59
CA GLU A 281 6.86 13.40 -25.26
C GLU A 281 6.26 13.56 -23.85
N SER A 282 5.24 12.77 -23.52
CA SER A 282 4.68 12.74 -22.17
C SER A 282 3.95 11.44 -21.85
N ILE A 283 3.84 11.15 -20.56
CA ILE A 283 3.01 10.08 -19.99
C ILE A 283 2.09 10.71 -18.96
N SER A 284 0.80 10.41 -18.99
CA SER A 284 -0.14 10.82 -17.95
C SER A 284 -1.02 9.65 -17.53
N LEU A 285 -1.32 9.54 -16.24
CA LEU A 285 -2.29 8.58 -15.72
C LEU A 285 -2.94 9.10 -14.44
N GLU A 286 -4.04 8.48 -14.05
CA GLU A 286 -4.63 8.62 -12.73
C GLU A 286 -4.26 7.40 -11.87
N PHE A 287 -3.95 7.60 -10.59
CA PHE A 287 -3.63 6.53 -9.65
C PHE A 287 -4.37 6.67 -8.33
N SER A 288 -4.47 5.56 -7.61
CA SER A 288 -4.97 5.50 -6.24
C SER A 288 -4.32 4.31 -5.53
N SER A 289 -4.19 4.34 -4.21
CA SER A 289 -3.60 3.26 -3.42
C SER A 289 -4.57 2.76 -2.35
N ALA A 290 -4.44 1.48 -1.98
CA ALA A 290 -5.21 0.90 -0.89
C ALA A 290 -4.42 -0.18 -0.15
N ALA A 291 -4.55 -0.20 1.18
CA ALA A 291 -3.97 -1.23 2.04
C ALA A 291 -4.72 -2.56 1.88
N ILE A 292 -3.99 -3.68 1.79
CA ILE A 292 -4.60 -5.01 1.73
C ILE A 292 -5.08 -5.42 3.12
N VAL A 293 -6.34 -5.86 3.20
CA VAL A 293 -6.99 -6.34 4.43
C VAL A 293 -7.12 -7.86 4.36
N ARG A 294 -6.64 -8.53 5.42
CA ARG A 294 -6.73 -9.98 5.61
C ARG A 294 -7.20 -10.25 7.02
N THR A 295 -8.43 -10.72 7.17
CA THR A 295 -9.01 -11.03 8.49
C THR A 295 -8.33 -12.23 9.16
N TRP A 296 -7.72 -13.10 8.35
CA TRP A 296 -7.05 -14.32 8.78
C TRP A 296 -5.56 -14.17 9.12
N LEU A 297 -4.94 -13.03 8.79
CA LEU A 297 -3.50 -12.80 8.99
C LEU A 297 -3.25 -11.90 10.20
N ASP A 298 -2.46 -12.38 11.16
CA ASP A 298 -1.85 -11.54 12.18
C ASP A 298 -0.34 -11.41 11.88
N SER A 299 0.07 -10.26 11.32
CA SER A 299 1.45 -10.07 10.87
C SER A 299 2.47 -10.04 12.01
N ASP A 300 2.03 -9.91 13.26
CA ASP A 300 2.91 -9.96 14.43
C ASP A 300 3.55 -11.34 14.61
N LEU A 301 2.96 -12.40 14.03
CA LEU A 301 3.58 -13.72 13.94
C LEU A 301 5.03 -13.62 13.44
N PHE A 302 5.26 -12.85 12.39
CA PHE A 302 6.58 -12.75 11.75
C PHE A 302 7.63 -12.03 12.62
N LYS A 303 7.20 -11.20 13.56
CA LYS A 303 8.07 -10.44 14.48
C LYS A 303 8.23 -11.11 15.84
N ALA A 304 7.37 -12.06 16.15
CA ALA A 304 7.33 -12.69 17.44
C ALA A 304 8.61 -13.50 17.71
N ARG A 305 9.15 -13.31 18.92
CA ARG A 305 10.42 -13.90 19.35
C ARG A 305 10.24 -15.09 20.29
N PHE A 306 8.99 -15.49 20.53
CA PHE A 306 8.62 -16.59 21.42
C PHE A 306 8.32 -17.90 20.69
N TRP A 307 8.52 -17.97 19.37
CA TRP A 307 8.40 -19.19 18.60
C TRP A 307 9.65 -19.40 17.73
N ARG A 308 9.95 -20.66 17.41
CA ARG A 308 11.01 -21.05 16.47
C ARG A 308 10.68 -22.37 15.79
N PHE A 309 11.34 -22.65 14.67
CA PHE A 309 11.30 -24.00 14.12
C PHE A 309 12.13 -24.96 14.97
N ILE A 310 11.68 -26.22 15.06
CA ILE A 310 12.45 -27.31 15.66
C ILE A 310 13.75 -27.53 14.87
N ASP A 311 13.66 -27.50 13.54
CA ASP A 311 14.83 -27.39 12.66
C ASP A 311 15.37 -25.95 12.64
N ARG A 312 16.46 -25.73 13.38
CA ARG A 312 17.10 -24.41 13.50
C ARG A 312 17.77 -23.90 12.22
N SER A 313 17.95 -24.76 11.22
CA SER A 313 18.46 -24.33 9.90
C SER A 313 17.37 -23.66 9.05
N ARG A 314 16.11 -23.90 9.38
CA ARG A 314 14.96 -23.36 8.66
C ARG A 314 14.71 -21.90 9.02
N GLN A 315 14.44 -21.09 8.00
CA GLN A 315 14.19 -19.66 8.14
C GLN A 315 13.10 -19.21 7.16
N LEU A 316 12.15 -18.39 7.65
CA LEU A 316 11.16 -17.73 6.79
C LEU A 316 11.77 -16.55 6.05
N SER A 317 12.51 -15.70 6.76
CA SER A 317 13.20 -14.54 6.19
C SER A 317 14.52 -14.28 6.92
N ASN A 318 15.54 -13.88 6.17
CA ASN A 318 16.83 -13.47 6.70
C ASN A 318 16.85 -12.02 7.22
N GLY A 319 15.82 -11.22 6.94
CA GLY A 319 15.73 -9.82 7.33
C GLY A 319 16.72 -8.88 6.64
N ASN A 320 17.45 -9.35 5.62
CA ASN A 320 18.43 -8.55 4.87
C ASN A 320 17.75 -7.68 3.78
N THR A 321 18.53 -6.82 3.13
CA THR A 321 18.11 -6.05 1.95
C THR A 321 19.05 -6.37 0.78
N PRO A 322 18.60 -7.10 -0.26
CA PRO A 322 17.25 -7.62 -0.46
C PRO A 322 16.90 -8.79 0.49
N PRO A 323 15.62 -8.94 0.86
CA PRO A 323 15.18 -10.02 1.74
C PRO A 323 15.19 -11.36 1.00
N ALA A 324 15.57 -12.43 1.70
CA ALA A 324 15.55 -13.80 1.16
C ALA A 324 15.00 -14.80 2.19
N GLY A 325 14.46 -15.92 1.71
CA GLY A 325 13.91 -16.99 2.54
C GLY A 325 12.64 -17.62 1.93
N GLN A 326 11.90 -18.39 2.74
CA GLN A 326 10.62 -18.98 2.33
C GLN A 326 9.51 -17.92 2.14
N CYS A 327 9.53 -16.86 2.94
CA CYS A 327 8.61 -15.73 2.90
C CYS A 327 9.39 -14.43 3.19
N PRO A 328 10.16 -13.92 2.20
CA PRO A 328 10.98 -12.73 2.39
C PRO A 328 10.16 -11.43 2.55
N ALA A 329 8.94 -11.40 2.02
CA ALA A 329 8.06 -10.25 2.04
C ALA A 329 6.60 -10.68 1.77
N TYR A 330 5.66 -9.76 1.95
CA TYR A 330 4.26 -9.95 1.56
C TYR A 330 3.65 -8.63 1.08
N VAL A 331 2.60 -8.70 0.26
CA VAL A 331 1.88 -7.52 -0.24
C VAL A 331 1.10 -6.87 0.90
N SER A 332 1.41 -5.62 1.23
CA SER A 332 0.69 -4.84 2.25
C SER A 332 -0.29 -3.82 1.66
N ALA A 333 -0.06 -3.37 0.43
CA ALA A 333 -0.95 -2.46 -0.28
C ALA A 333 -0.84 -2.66 -1.80
N VAL A 334 -1.80 -2.11 -2.55
CA VAL A 334 -1.86 -2.15 -4.01
C VAL A 334 -1.99 -0.72 -4.55
N VAL A 335 -1.35 -0.46 -5.68
CA VAL A 335 -1.46 0.80 -6.43
C VAL A 335 -2.24 0.53 -7.70
N PHE A 336 -3.40 1.17 -7.82
CA PHE A 336 -4.25 1.16 -8.99
C PHE A 336 -3.88 2.30 -9.93
N ALA A 337 -4.05 2.10 -11.24
CA ALA A 337 -3.90 3.13 -12.26
C ALA A 337 -5.03 3.06 -13.29
N ARG A 338 -5.42 4.20 -13.87
CA ARG A 338 -6.37 4.29 -14.99
C ARG A 338 -6.05 5.47 -15.90
N ASN A 339 -6.77 5.58 -17.02
CA ASN A 339 -6.63 6.68 -17.98
C ASN A 339 -5.18 6.90 -18.44
N ILE A 340 -4.44 5.81 -18.67
CA ILE A 340 -3.03 5.87 -19.04
C ILE A 340 -2.93 6.36 -20.48
N THR A 341 -2.28 7.51 -20.66
CA THR A 341 -2.05 8.16 -21.96
C THR A 341 -0.57 8.32 -22.20
N VAL A 342 -0.10 7.87 -23.36
CA VAL A 342 1.30 8.05 -23.81
C VAL A 342 1.28 8.87 -25.10
N LYS A 343 1.88 10.06 -25.07
CA LYS A 343 2.07 10.91 -26.24
C LYS A 343 3.48 10.73 -26.78
N ARG A 344 3.60 10.45 -28.08
CA ARG A 344 4.87 10.24 -28.77
C ARG A 344 5.05 11.25 -29.90
N ARG A 345 6.30 11.60 -30.15
CA ARG A 345 6.69 12.35 -31.35
C ARG A 345 6.83 11.35 -32.50
N VAL A 346 6.04 11.52 -33.55
CA VAL A 346 6.25 10.75 -34.77
C VAL A 346 7.54 11.27 -35.38
N GLN A 347 8.57 10.43 -35.43
CA GLN A 347 9.77 10.77 -36.18
C GLN A 347 9.35 10.96 -37.63
N ALA A 348 9.60 12.14 -38.18
CA ALA A 348 9.35 12.39 -39.60
C ALA A 348 10.05 11.26 -40.37
N PRO A 349 9.37 10.59 -41.32
CA PRO A 349 9.97 9.52 -42.08
C PRO A 349 11.30 10.03 -42.62
N ALA A 350 12.40 9.32 -42.31
CA ALA A 350 13.71 9.69 -42.79
C ALA A 350 13.58 9.97 -44.29
N PRO A 351 14.04 11.15 -44.79
CA PRO A 351 13.87 11.51 -46.18
C PRO A 351 14.36 10.32 -47.00
N ILE A 352 13.45 9.72 -47.77
CA ILE A 352 13.78 8.55 -48.59
C ILE A 352 14.99 9.00 -49.41
N PRO A 353 16.18 8.38 -49.22
CA PRO A 353 17.35 8.80 -49.96
C PRO A 353 16.96 8.79 -51.44
N PRO A 354 17.28 9.86 -52.20
CA PRO A 354 16.84 9.98 -53.58
C PRO A 354 17.21 8.67 -54.26
N THR A 355 16.20 7.97 -54.77
CA THR A 355 16.37 6.68 -55.41
C THR A 355 17.37 6.89 -56.53
N THR A 356 18.64 6.58 -56.29
CA THR A 356 19.65 6.55 -57.34
C THR A 356 19.13 5.50 -58.30
N SER A 357 18.64 5.94 -59.45
CA SER A 357 18.20 5.10 -60.55
C SER A 357 19.35 4.18 -60.89
N ASN A 358 19.33 2.98 -60.31
CA ASN A 358 20.35 1.98 -60.59
C ASN A 358 20.22 1.64 -62.08
N PRO A 359 21.26 1.85 -62.90
CA PRO A 359 21.22 1.43 -64.28
C PRO A 359 20.98 -0.08 -64.30
N SER A 360 20.00 -0.47 -65.11
CA SER A 360 19.53 -1.83 -65.34
C SER A 360 20.66 -2.86 -65.23
N SER A 361 20.62 -3.70 -64.20
CA SER A 361 21.43 -4.92 -64.20
C SER A 361 20.87 -5.85 -65.29
N PRO A 362 21.72 -6.43 -66.15
CA PRO A 362 21.28 -7.33 -67.20
C PRO A 362 20.57 -8.54 -66.59
N VAL A 363 19.38 -8.81 -67.13
CA VAL A 363 18.52 -9.94 -66.79
C VAL A 363 19.33 -11.22 -66.94
N LYS A 364 19.67 -11.87 -65.81
CA LYS A 364 20.17 -13.25 -65.84
C LYS A 364 18.98 -14.18 -66.09
N PRO A 365 19.08 -15.12 -67.04
CA PRO A 365 18.01 -16.07 -67.34
C PRO A 365 17.71 -16.93 -66.10
N VAL A 366 16.43 -16.96 -65.72
CA VAL A 366 15.89 -17.83 -64.68
C VAL A 366 15.96 -19.27 -65.19
N VAL A 367 16.87 -20.07 -64.64
CA VAL A 367 16.89 -21.53 -64.83
C VAL A 367 15.89 -22.13 -63.84
N ILE A 368 14.77 -22.61 -64.37
CA ILE A 368 13.76 -23.37 -63.63
C ILE A 368 14.30 -24.80 -63.43
N GLY A 369 14.87 -25.06 -62.26
CA GLY A 369 15.20 -26.42 -61.80
C GLY A 369 14.04 -27.03 -60.99
N PRO A 370 13.82 -28.36 -61.05
CA PRO A 370 12.72 -29.02 -60.34
C PRO A 370 12.92 -28.96 -58.82
N ARG A 371 11.95 -28.35 -58.12
CA ARG A 371 11.86 -28.37 -56.66
C ARG A 371 11.62 -29.81 -56.18
N ARG A 372 12.57 -30.36 -55.43
CA ARG A 372 12.34 -31.55 -54.59
C ARG A 372 11.43 -31.18 -53.41
N PRO A 373 10.42 -32.00 -53.07
CA PRO A 373 9.62 -31.81 -51.86
C PRO A 373 10.49 -32.08 -50.62
N LYS A 374 10.47 -31.14 -49.66
CA LYS A 374 11.05 -31.36 -48.33
C LYS A 374 10.13 -32.31 -47.57
N LEU A 375 10.73 -33.39 -47.08
CA LEU A 375 10.12 -34.45 -46.27
C LEU A 375 9.73 -33.88 -44.89
N ASN A 376 8.49 -34.10 -44.48
CA ASN A 376 8.00 -33.82 -43.14
C ASN A 376 8.76 -34.68 -42.12
N SER A 377 9.33 -34.07 -41.09
CA SER A 377 9.78 -34.75 -39.90
C SER A 377 8.56 -35.20 -39.09
N LEU A 378 8.26 -36.49 -39.17
CA LEU A 378 7.35 -37.21 -38.29
C LEU A 378 7.85 -37.07 -36.84
N ILE A 379 6.99 -36.59 -35.94
CA ILE A 379 7.18 -36.71 -34.50
C ILE A 379 6.64 -38.09 -34.13
N ASP A 380 7.49 -38.90 -33.51
CA ASP A 380 7.20 -40.24 -33.00
C ASP A 380 6.38 -40.13 -31.68
N PRO A 381 5.15 -40.67 -31.60
CA PRO A 381 4.35 -40.67 -30.39
C PRO A 381 4.49 -42.02 -29.67
N THR A 382 5.70 -42.47 -29.34
CA THR A 382 5.91 -43.67 -28.52
C THR A 382 7.05 -43.54 -27.51
N ASP A 383 6.90 -42.66 -26.52
CA ASP A 383 7.67 -42.76 -25.27
C ASP A 383 6.86 -42.25 -24.07
N PHE A 384 6.08 -43.15 -23.47
CA PHE A 384 5.50 -42.98 -22.14
C PHE A 384 5.92 -44.17 -21.27
N PRO A 385 6.64 -43.94 -20.16
CA PRO A 385 6.92 -45.00 -19.20
C PRO A 385 5.64 -45.34 -18.41
N LYS A 386 5.16 -46.58 -18.58
CA LYS A 386 4.11 -47.19 -17.77
C LYS A 386 4.68 -47.60 -16.40
N GLY A 387 4.41 -46.80 -15.37
CA GLY A 387 4.53 -47.21 -13.98
C GLY A 387 3.16 -47.61 -13.44
N LYS A 388 2.97 -48.91 -13.17
CA LYS A 388 1.81 -49.46 -12.46
C LYS A 388 2.06 -49.31 -10.96
N ASP A 389 1.10 -48.75 -10.23
CA ASP A 389 0.75 -49.27 -8.91
C ASP A 389 -0.72 -48.97 -8.60
N VAL A 390 -1.45 -50.05 -8.32
CA VAL A 390 -2.88 -50.11 -8.05
C VAL A 390 -3.03 -50.29 -6.54
N LEU A 391 -3.59 -49.31 -5.84
CA LEU A 391 -4.13 -49.52 -4.50
C LEU A 391 -5.63 -49.21 -4.49
N ASN A 392 -6.40 -50.28 -4.30
CA ASN A 392 -7.84 -50.29 -4.10
C ASN A 392 -8.23 -49.47 -2.86
N ARG A 393 -9.20 -48.56 -3.00
CA ARG A 393 -10.03 -48.06 -1.90
C ARG A 393 -11.52 -48.24 -2.25
N PRO A 394 -12.35 -48.77 -1.34
CA PRO A 394 -13.78 -48.95 -1.57
C PRO A 394 -14.56 -47.63 -1.44
N PRO A 395 -15.75 -47.54 -2.07
CA PRO A 395 -16.54 -46.32 -2.10
C PRO A 395 -17.29 -46.08 -0.78
N VAL A 396 -17.12 -44.89 -0.20
CA VAL A 396 -17.98 -44.37 0.86
C VAL A 396 -19.09 -43.57 0.17
N MET A 397 -20.33 -44.05 0.26
CA MET A 397 -21.51 -43.24 -0.04
C MET A 397 -21.72 -42.25 1.11
N MET A 398 -21.62 -40.95 0.83
CA MET A 398 -22.16 -39.91 1.70
C MET A 398 -23.36 -39.26 1.02
N GLN A 399 -24.53 -39.42 1.64
CA GLN A 399 -25.74 -38.67 1.32
C GLN A 399 -25.55 -37.22 1.78
N VAL A 400 -25.60 -36.27 0.84
CA VAL A 400 -25.58 -34.84 1.14
C VAL A 400 -27.02 -34.37 1.28
N ALA A 401 -27.43 -34.07 2.52
CA ALA A 401 -28.63 -33.31 2.80
C ALA A 401 -28.33 -31.83 2.55
N SER A 402 -28.93 -31.27 1.51
CA SER A 402 -28.88 -29.84 1.19
C SER A 402 -29.72 -29.04 2.19
N SER A 403 -29.08 -28.17 2.96
CA SER A 403 -29.73 -27.08 3.70
C SER A 403 -29.32 -25.73 3.09
N PRO A 404 -30.23 -24.76 2.95
CA PRO A 404 -29.92 -23.47 2.34
C PRO A 404 -29.14 -22.58 3.30
N VAL A 405 -27.97 -22.12 2.87
CA VAL A 405 -27.18 -21.07 3.57
C VAL A 405 -27.81 -19.72 3.24
N THR A 406 -28.28 -19.03 4.28
CA THR A 406 -28.73 -17.64 4.25
C THR A 406 -27.53 -16.70 4.09
N SER A 407 -27.66 -15.73 3.19
CA SER A 407 -26.67 -14.68 2.92
C SER A 407 -26.37 -13.85 4.18
N LEU A 408 -25.09 -13.69 4.52
CA LEU A 408 -24.63 -12.71 5.49
C LEU A 408 -24.67 -11.30 4.86
N ASP A 409 -25.56 -10.44 5.37
CA ASP A 409 -25.57 -9.00 5.08
C ASP A 409 -24.51 -8.29 5.95
N LEU A 410 -23.38 -7.93 5.35
CA LEU A 410 -22.42 -6.97 5.91
C LEU A 410 -22.70 -5.58 5.33
N ALA A 411 -23.66 -4.86 5.92
CA ALA A 411 -23.95 -3.47 5.57
C ALA A 411 -23.17 -2.52 6.51
N TYR A 412 -22.15 -1.84 5.98
CA TYR A 412 -21.56 -0.66 6.65
C TYR A 412 -22.40 0.58 6.35
N PRO A 413 -22.72 1.45 7.32
CA PRO A 413 -23.39 2.70 7.05
C PRO A 413 -22.44 3.69 6.35
N ILE A 414 -22.84 4.16 5.17
CA ILE A 414 -22.26 5.32 4.50
C ILE A 414 -22.64 6.56 5.34
N LEU A 415 -21.67 7.15 6.03
CA LEU A 415 -21.87 8.44 6.69
C LEU A 415 -21.70 9.57 5.67
N THR A 416 -22.79 10.27 5.42
CA THR A 416 -22.78 11.57 4.73
C THR A 416 -22.01 12.59 5.55
N GLN A 417 -21.11 13.33 4.89
CA GLN A 417 -20.37 14.43 5.50
C GLN A 417 -21.33 15.48 6.07
N THR A 418 -21.39 15.60 7.39
CA THR A 418 -22.01 16.75 8.05
C THR A 418 -21.00 17.88 8.18
N THR A 419 -21.40 19.06 7.71
CA THR A 419 -20.67 20.33 7.83
C THR A 419 -20.46 20.69 9.30
N GLN A 420 -19.20 20.87 9.71
CA GLN A 420 -18.82 21.31 11.06
C GLN A 420 -19.25 22.78 11.31
N PRO A 421 -19.71 23.13 12.52
CA PRO A 421 -19.83 24.52 12.94
C PRO A 421 -18.49 25.06 13.47
N ASN A 422 -18.19 26.31 13.10
CA ASN A 422 -17.11 27.11 13.68
C ASN A 422 -17.29 27.26 15.20
N LEU A 423 -16.30 26.83 15.98
CA LEU A 423 -16.21 27.14 17.41
C LEU A 423 -15.27 28.33 17.62
N ALA A 424 -15.81 29.36 18.28
CA ALA A 424 -15.05 30.51 18.75
C ALA A 424 -14.09 30.10 19.87
N SER A 425 -12.84 30.54 19.76
CA SER A 425 -11.78 30.37 20.74
C SER A 425 -12.06 31.13 22.04
N VAL A 426 -12.08 30.41 23.16
CA VAL A 426 -12.07 30.99 24.51
C VAL A 426 -10.61 31.24 24.91
N ASN A 427 -10.27 32.50 25.15
CA ASN A 427 -8.97 32.89 25.71
C ASN A 427 -8.90 32.51 27.20
N LEU A 428 -7.92 31.67 27.56
CA LEU A 428 -7.50 31.43 28.93
C LEU A 428 -6.23 32.25 29.20
N THR A 429 -6.37 33.30 30.01
CA THR A 429 -5.27 34.09 30.55
C THR A 429 -4.51 33.26 31.60
N GLN A 430 -3.29 32.83 31.27
CA GLN A 430 -2.32 32.31 32.24
C GLN A 430 -1.39 33.43 32.67
N THR A 431 -1.44 33.77 33.96
CA THR A 431 -0.45 34.59 34.66
C THR A 431 0.78 33.73 34.97
N ALA A 432 1.89 34.00 34.30
CA ALA A 432 3.21 33.45 34.63
C ALA A 432 4.00 34.50 35.43
N ALA A 433 4.38 34.15 36.67
CA ALA A 433 5.36 34.89 37.45
C ALA A 433 6.71 34.16 37.35
N THR A 434 7.69 34.83 36.74
CA THR A 434 9.05 34.35 36.53
C THR A 434 9.92 34.71 37.74
N GLN A 435 10.58 33.73 38.35
CA GLN A 435 11.74 33.94 39.24
C GLN A 435 12.92 33.12 38.71
N PRO A 436 14.13 33.71 38.58
CA PRO A 436 15.29 33.00 38.06
C PRO A 436 16.05 32.24 39.15
N PHE A 437 16.40 30.99 38.85
CA PHE A 437 17.32 30.15 39.62
C PHE A 437 18.78 30.63 39.43
N ARG A 438 19.49 30.80 40.54
CA ARG A 438 20.96 30.91 40.63
C ARG A 438 21.54 29.50 40.76
N ALA A 439 22.48 29.14 39.89
CA ALA A 439 23.26 27.92 40.00
C ALA A 439 24.51 28.17 40.86
N ASN A 440 24.70 27.37 41.91
CA ASN A 440 25.96 27.20 42.62
C ASN A 440 26.32 25.70 42.61
N LEU A 441 27.46 25.35 42.01
CA LEU A 441 28.14 24.08 42.21
C LEU A 441 28.82 24.06 43.60
N PRO A 442 28.99 22.87 44.19
CA PRO A 442 30.36 22.48 44.50
C PRO A 442 30.69 21.01 44.22
N GLN A 443 32.00 20.77 44.18
CA GLN A 443 32.72 19.55 43.84
C GLN A 443 32.73 18.49 44.97
N SER A 444 32.87 17.22 44.54
CA SER A 444 33.65 16.11 45.12
C SER A 444 33.66 15.88 46.64
N THR A 445 33.25 14.67 47.08
CA THR A 445 34.15 13.69 47.73
C THR A 445 33.44 12.41 48.18
N THR A 446 34.19 11.30 48.05
CA THR A 446 34.19 10.05 48.85
C THR A 446 32.97 9.11 48.88
N ALA A 447 33.24 7.88 48.43
CA ALA A 447 32.46 6.68 48.66
C ALA A 447 32.38 6.32 50.15
N GLN A 448 31.16 6.09 50.66
CA GLN A 448 30.92 5.35 51.88
C GLN A 448 29.79 4.34 51.67
N SER A 449 30.12 3.09 51.99
CA SER A 449 29.25 1.93 52.08
C SER A 449 28.17 2.12 53.15
N LEU A 450 26.90 2.09 52.75
CA LEU A 450 25.77 2.07 53.67
C LEU A 450 25.35 0.62 53.97
N LYS A 451 25.42 0.29 55.26
CA LYS A 451 24.88 -0.95 55.86
C LYS A 451 23.37 -1.02 55.67
N VAL A 452 22.90 -2.15 55.14
CA VAL A 452 21.48 -2.51 55.08
C VAL A 452 21.03 -2.94 56.48
N ASN A 453 20.23 -2.09 57.13
CA ASN A 453 19.46 -2.49 58.30
C ASN A 453 18.10 -3.04 57.84
N SER A 454 17.82 -4.26 58.25
CA SER A 454 16.56 -4.98 58.15
C SER A 454 15.39 -4.18 58.73
N LEU A 455 14.35 -3.97 57.92
CA LEU A 455 13.03 -3.48 58.38
C LEU A 455 12.03 -4.63 58.39
N THR A 456 11.40 -4.79 59.55
CA THR A 456 10.30 -5.70 59.88
C THR A 456 9.00 -5.38 59.13
N PRO A 457 8.16 -6.38 58.79
CA PRO A 457 6.86 -6.15 58.16
C PRO A 457 5.78 -5.95 59.22
N ALA A 458 5.24 -4.74 59.33
CA ALA A 458 3.97 -4.53 60.02
C ALA A 458 3.24 -3.32 59.42
N GLN A 459 1.92 -3.48 59.25
CA GLN A 459 0.91 -2.49 58.88
C GLN A 459 0.64 -2.29 57.38
N ILE A 460 -0.01 -3.30 56.79
CA ILE A 460 -0.89 -3.12 55.63
C ILE A 460 -2.17 -2.45 56.15
N ARG A 461 -2.49 -1.23 55.66
CA ARG A 461 -3.84 -0.65 55.78
C ARG A 461 -4.63 -1.02 54.52
N PRO A 462 -5.93 -1.37 54.64
CA PRO A 462 -6.77 -1.65 53.48
C PRO A 462 -7.02 -0.36 52.68
N ILE A 463 -6.83 -0.46 51.36
CA ILE A 463 -7.18 0.58 50.39
C ILE A 463 -8.70 0.63 50.30
N GLN A 464 -9.30 1.80 50.57
CA GLN A 464 -10.72 2.02 50.37
C GLN A 464 -11.04 2.10 48.88
N ALA A 465 -12.14 1.46 48.49
CA ALA A 465 -12.68 1.47 47.14
C ALA A 465 -13.04 2.89 46.71
N ILE A 466 -12.57 3.29 45.52
CA ILE A 466 -12.96 4.54 44.86
C ILE A 466 -14.30 4.28 44.18
N GLU A 467 -15.35 4.98 44.60
CA GLU A 467 -16.66 4.95 43.94
C GLU A 467 -16.60 5.60 42.55
N PRO A 468 -17.31 5.05 41.55
CA PRO A 468 -17.36 5.63 40.22
C PRO A 468 -18.14 6.94 40.22
N THR A 469 -17.45 8.04 39.93
CA THR A 469 -18.07 9.36 39.73
C THR A 469 -18.90 9.35 38.45
N THR A 470 -20.21 9.45 38.57
CA THR A 470 -21.14 9.65 37.46
C THR A 470 -21.14 11.12 37.03
N LEU A 471 -20.74 11.38 35.79
CA LEU A 471 -20.84 12.71 35.17
C LEU A 471 -22.29 12.99 34.73
N PRO A 472 -22.86 14.20 34.99
CA PRO A 472 -24.21 14.51 34.59
C PRO A 472 -24.32 14.80 33.09
N LEU A 473 -25.25 14.11 32.45
CA LEU A 473 -25.67 14.30 31.06
C LEU A 473 -26.38 15.66 30.91
N LYS A 474 -25.83 16.58 30.09
CA LYS A 474 -26.49 17.87 29.76
C LYS A 474 -27.65 17.64 28.78
N LYS A 475 -28.79 18.28 29.09
CA LYS A 475 -30.03 18.29 28.28
C LYS A 475 -29.83 18.87 26.87
N PRO A 476 -30.58 18.40 25.86
CA PRO A 476 -30.58 18.99 24.52
C PRO A 476 -31.32 20.33 24.48
N LEU A 477 -30.75 21.30 23.76
CA LEU A 477 -31.37 22.60 23.46
C LEU A 477 -32.25 22.49 22.21
N GLN A 478 -33.37 23.21 22.22
CA GLN A 478 -34.35 23.29 21.13
C GLN A 478 -33.84 24.06 19.90
N PRO A 479 -34.40 23.82 18.71
CA PRO A 479 -33.97 24.47 17.46
C PRO A 479 -34.46 25.92 17.38
N VAL A 480 -33.58 26.80 16.90
CA VAL A 480 -33.91 28.19 16.53
C VAL A 480 -34.02 28.26 15.01
N ASP A 481 -35.18 28.73 14.52
CA ASP A 481 -35.45 29.01 13.11
C ASP A 481 -34.51 30.09 12.56
N ARG A 482 -33.97 29.88 11.35
CA ARG A 482 -33.23 30.90 10.60
C ARG A 482 -33.80 31.07 9.20
N GLN A 483 -34.10 32.33 8.86
CA GLN A 483 -34.36 32.81 7.50
C GLN A 483 -33.05 32.97 6.69
N PRO A 484 -33.08 32.85 5.35
CA PRO A 484 -31.91 33.08 4.49
C PRO A 484 -31.89 34.51 3.93
N GLY A 485 -30.74 35.17 4.01
CA GLY A 485 -30.49 36.47 3.39
C GLY A 485 -29.03 36.63 2.94
N LEU A 486 -28.85 36.65 1.60
CA LEU A 486 -27.91 37.44 0.79
C LEU A 486 -26.53 37.82 1.37
N SER A 487 -25.44 37.32 0.75
CA SER A 487 -24.26 38.13 0.34
C SER A 487 -23.15 37.28 -0.29
N GLN A 488 -22.99 37.35 -1.63
CA GLN A 488 -21.73 37.04 -2.32
C GLN A 488 -21.74 37.73 -3.69
N ALA A 489 -21.26 38.98 -3.74
CA ALA A 489 -21.10 39.71 -5.01
C ALA A 489 -20.07 40.85 -4.93
N VAL A 490 -18.89 40.66 -4.32
CA VAL A 490 -17.79 41.63 -4.44
C VAL A 490 -16.42 40.94 -4.34
N ALA A 491 -16.00 40.19 -5.36
CA ALA A 491 -14.61 39.71 -5.45
C ALA A 491 -14.06 39.50 -6.87
N SER A 492 -14.78 39.90 -7.94
CA SER A 492 -14.42 39.49 -9.32
C SER A 492 -14.05 40.63 -10.27
N LYS A 493 -13.87 41.88 -9.80
CA LYS A 493 -13.61 43.04 -10.68
C LYS A 493 -12.19 43.63 -10.63
N ALA A 494 -11.31 43.12 -9.77
CA ALA A 494 -9.95 43.69 -9.62
C ALA A 494 -8.88 43.04 -10.52
N PHE A 495 -9.14 41.86 -11.12
CA PHE A 495 -8.10 41.10 -11.84
C PHE A 495 -8.03 41.40 -13.36
N LEU A 496 -8.99 42.14 -13.92
CA LEU A 496 -9.11 42.37 -15.36
C LEU A 496 -8.50 43.69 -15.87
N ARG A 497 -7.84 44.48 -15.01
CA ARG A 497 -7.37 45.84 -15.37
C ARG A 497 -5.84 46.00 -15.50
N LEU A 498 -5.05 44.95 -15.29
CA LEU A 498 -3.58 45.01 -15.32
C LEU A 498 -2.93 44.43 -16.60
N GLN A 499 -3.72 44.03 -17.61
CA GLN A 499 -3.17 43.49 -18.87
C GLN A 499 -3.23 44.45 -20.08
N GLN A 500 -3.63 45.72 -19.90
CA GLN A 500 -3.78 46.65 -21.03
C GLN A 500 -2.66 47.67 -21.25
N GLU A 501 -1.60 47.69 -20.42
CA GLU A 501 -0.48 48.61 -20.61
C GLU A 501 0.83 47.85 -20.80
N ALA A 502 0.99 47.22 -21.96
CA ALA A 502 2.27 46.69 -22.40
C ALA A 502 2.43 46.77 -23.92
N VAL A 503 3.23 47.75 -24.35
CA VAL A 503 4.22 47.66 -25.43
C VAL A 503 3.72 47.83 -26.88
N MET A 504 3.69 49.09 -27.32
CA MET A 504 4.03 49.46 -28.69
C MET A 504 5.57 49.41 -28.84
N ARG A 505 6.11 48.42 -29.55
CA ARG A 505 7.50 48.42 -30.04
C ARG A 505 7.51 48.25 -31.57
N PRO A 506 8.37 48.97 -32.30
CA PRO A 506 8.50 48.83 -33.75
C PRO A 506 9.19 47.51 -34.11
N THR A 507 8.61 46.78 -35.06
CA THR A 507 9.08 45.51 -35.61
C THR A 507 10.25 45.72 -36.58
N LEU A 508 11.37 45.04 -36.32
CA LEU A 508 12.46 44.88 -37.29
C LEU A 508 12.03 43.90 -38.40
N PRO A 509 12.54 44.04 -39.64
CA PRO A 509 12.21 43.15 -40.76
C PRO A 509 12.66 41.71 -40.48
N GLN A 510 11.70 40.79 -40.40
CA GLN A 510 11.94 39.37 -40.21
C GLN A 510 12.45 38.74 -41.50
N THR A 511 13.56 38.01 -41.41
CA THR A 511 14.03 37.08 -42.43
C THR A 511 12.96 36.02 -42.70
N PRO A 512 12.73 35.57 -43.96
CA PRO A 512 11.72 34.56 -44.27
C PRO A 512 12.03 33.27 -43.51
N GLN A 513 11.29 32.99 -42.43
CA GLN A 513 11.34 31.70 -41.76
C GLN A 513 10.68 30.67 -42.68
N VAL A 514 11.44 29.65 -43.04
CA VAL A 514 10.91 28.45 -43.67
C VAL A 514 9.82 27.89 -42.75
N PRO A 515 8.58 27.67 -43.22
CA PRO A 515 7.50 27.13 -42.38
C PRO A 515 7.93 25.79 -41.79
N GLN A 516 8.24 25.77 -40.50
CA GLN A 516 8.48 24.51 -39.79
C GLN A 516 7.15 23.78 -39.71
N GLN A 517 7.02 22.70 -40.47
CA GLN A 517 5.84 21.84 -40.46
C GLN A 517 5.65 21.30 -39.03
N PRO A 518 4.44 21.44 -38.42
CA PRO A 518 4.21 21.01 -37.05
C PRO A 518 4.51 19.52 -36.91
N SER A 519 5.34 19.17 -35.92
CA SER A 519 5.69 17.78 -35.62
C SER A 519 4.42 16.99 -35.34
N GLN A 520 4.20 15.90 -36.07
CA GLN A 520 3.04 15.03 -35.84
C GLN A 520 3.20 14.30 -34.50
N MET A 521 2.14 14.27 -33.70
CA MET A 521 2.08 13.56 -32.42
C MET A 521 1.10 12.39 -32.53
N THR A 522 1.49 11.24 -32.01
CA THR A 522 0.57 10.10 -31.80
C THR A 522 0.23 9.99 -30.33
N THR A 523 -1.03 9.71 -30.03
CA THR A 523 -1.51 9.51 -28.66
C THR A 523 -2.08 8.11 -28.54
N ALA A 524 -1.54 7.34 -27.61
CA ALA A 524 -2.06 6.03 -27.24
C ALA A 524 -2.73 6.16 -25.87
N SER A 525 -3.99 5.73 -25.74
CA SER A 525 -4.75 5.76 -24.49
C SER A 525 -5.31 4.38 -24.18
N THR A 526 -5.35 4.02 -22.91
CA THR A 526 -6.14 2.87 -22.42
C THR A 526 -7.64 3.17 -22.53
N GLU A 527 -8.48 2.13 -22.46
CA GLU A 527 -9.93 2.29 -22.45
C GLU A 527 -10.38 3.04 -21.19
N ALA A 528 -11.33 3.96 -21.35
CA ALA A 528 -12.03 4.57 -20.23
C ALA A 528 -12.70 3.44 -19.43
N HIS A 529 -12.59 3.46 -18.10
CA HIS A 529 -13.10 2.44 -17.16
C HIS A 529 -12.20 1.22 -16.87
N GLN A 530 -11.09 1.02 -17.58
CA GLN A 530 -10.13 -0.01 -17.20
C GLN A 530 -9.23 0.49 -16.05
N ILE A 531 -9.17 -0.31 -14.99
CA ILE A 531 -8.30 -0.14 -13.83
C ILE A 531 -7.19 -1.19 -13.94
N TYR A 532 -5.95 -0.72 -13.85
CA TYR A 532 -4.75 -1.53 -13.89
C TYR A 532 -4.16 -1.63 -12.49
N ILE A 533 -3.59 -2.77 -12.13
CA ILE A 533 -2.67 -2.82 -10.99
C ILE A 533 -1.29 -2.39 -11.48
N LEU A 534 -0.87 -1.20 -11.09
CA LEU A 534 0.43 -0.64 -11.44
C LEU A 534 1.55 -1.30 -10.64
N ALA A 535 1.34 -1.48 -9.32
CA ALA A 535 2.33 -2.05 -8.41
C ALA A 535 1.68 -2.63 -7.16
N PHE A 536 2.44 -3.50 -6.50
CA PHE A 536 2.19 -3.93 -5.12
C PHE A 536 3.21 -3.28 -4.21
N ILE A 537 2.75 -2.72 -3.10
CA ILE A 537 3.62 -2.26 -2.02
C ILE A 537 3.83 -3.45 -1.11
N CYS A 538 5.06 -3.92 -1.04
CA CYS A 538 5.47 -5.10 -0.31
C CYS A 538 6.19 -4.70 0.98
N LYS A 539 5.87 -5.41 2.07
CA LYS A 539 6.55 -5.27 3.35
C LYS A 539 7.54 -6.41 3.53
N PRO A 540 8.84 -6.12 3.73
CA PRO A 540 9.82 -7.15 4.04
C PRO A 540 9.49 -7.80 5.38
N VAL A 541 9.59 -9.12 5.43
CA VAL A 541 9.52 -9.89 6.67
C VAL A 541 10.87 -9.72 7.38
N PRO A 542 10.90 -9.32 8.66
CA PRO A 542 12.17 -9.21 9.39
C PRO A 542 12.83 -10.60 9.54
N LEU A 543 14.00 -10.67 10.18
CA LEU A 543 14.58 -11.95 10.57
C LEU A 543 13.50 -12.80 11.28
N SER A 544 13.15 -13.96 10.71
CA SER A 544 12.03 -14.77 11.18
C SER A 544 12.24 -16.26 10.91
N PRO A 545 12.14 -17.14 11.93
CA PRO A 545 12.00 -16.77 13.35
C PRO A 545 13.25 -16.02 13.87
N ASN A 546 13.06 -15.21 14.91
CA ASN A 546 14.15 -14.52 15.64
C ASN A 546 14.01 -14.81 17.14
N PRO A 547 14.23 -16.07 17.57
CA PRO A 547 13.97 -16.50 18.93
C PRO A 547 14.75 -15.66 19.93
N ASP A 548 14.09 -15.25 21.01
CA ASP A 548 14.77 -14.61 22.14
C ASP A 548 15.55 -15.67 22.94
N ALA A 549 16.86 -15.51 23.01
CA ALA A 549 17.75 -16.41 23.74
C ALA A 549 17.53 -16.37 25.26
N ALA A 550 16.85 -15.33 25.79
CA ALA A 550 16.51 -15.22 27.20
C ALA A 550 15.25 -16.02 27.60
N LEU A 551 14.46 -16.50 26.63
CA LEU A 551 13.26 -17.29 26.90
C LEU A 551 13.59 -18.76 27.14
N GLN A 552 12.77 -19.42 27.97
CA GLN A 552 12.78 -20.87 28.11
C GLN A 552 11.98 -21.50 26.97
N TRP A 553 12.49 -22.55 26.36
CA TRP A 553 11.92 -23.22 25.19
C TRP A 553 11.46 -24.62 25.57
#